data_AF-A0A945IW29-F1
#
_entry.id   AF-A0A945IW29-F1
#
_cell.length_a   1.000
_cell.length_b   1.000
_cell.length_c   1.000
_cell.angle_alpha   90.00
_cell.angle_beta   90.00
_cell.angle_gamma   90.00
#
_symmetry.space_group_name_H-M   'P 1'
#
loop_
_entity.id
_entity.type
_entity.pdbx_description
1 polymer ?
#
loop_
_entity_poly.entity_id
_entity_poly.type
_entity_poly.pdbx_seq_one_letter_code
_entity_poly.pdbx_strand_id
1 'polypeptide(L)'
;PAHTDGDVLVHVPDAKTVYTGDILFIGGTPIVWAGPLSNWVAACDLMLEMDVDTVVPGHGPLTDKAGVREVRDYLAFVDTEAAGRQAAGIDAFDAARDIGAALAADERFSSWGEFGRIAVNVDTVYRSLDPQHTTPDVVEQFRRMAELESATPGHP
;
A
#
# COMPACT_ATOMS: atom_id res chain seq x y z
N PRO A 1 10.51 0.86 10.50
CA PRO A 1 10.41 -0.19 9.46
C PRO A 1 9.02 -0.23 8.82
N ALA A 2 8.95 -0.21 7.49
CA ALA A 2 7.72 -0.04 6.69
C ALA A 2 7.50 -1.22 5.71
N HIS A 3 8.16 -1.22 4.56
CA HIS A 3 8.15 -2.33 3.59
C HIS A 3 8.87 -3.57 4.14
N THR A 4 9.99 -3.35 4.85
CA THR A 4 10.77 -4.39 5.54
C THR A 4 11.30 -3.88 6.88
N ASP A 5 11.87 -4.79 7.68
CA ASP A 5 12.58 -4.42 8.91
C ASP A 5 13.86 -3.60 8.65
N GLY A 6 14.41 -3.69 7.44
CA GLY A 6 15.68 -3.08 7.05
C GLY A 6 15.56 -1.82 6.20
N ASP A 7 14.40 -1.18 6.14
CA ASP A 7 14.20 -0.02 5.27
C ASP A 7 15.08 1.17 5.64
N VAL A 8 15.59 1.85 4.61
CA VAL A 8 16.45 3.04 4.74
C VAL A 8 15.99 4.11 3.75
N LEU A 9 15.84 5.33 4.24
CA LEU A 9 15.72 6.54 3.42
C LEU A 9 17.09 7.20 3.30
N VAL A 10 17.50 7.59 2.08
CA VAL A 10 18.74 8.34 1.86
C VAL A 10 18.41 9.74 1.38
N HIS A 11 18.61 10.73 2.25
CA HIS A 11 18.40 12.15 1.94
C HIS A 11 19.72 12.80 1.51
N VAL A 12 19.70 13.50 0.37
CA VAL A 12 20.81 14.24 -0.24
C VAL A 12 20.43 15.74 -0.25
N PRO A 13 20.81 16.51 0.79
CA PRO A 13 20.24 17.84 1.02
C PRO A 13 20.61 18.89 -0.02
N ASP A 14 21.84 18.86 -0.54
CA ASP A 14 22.31 19.79 -1.58
C ASP A 14 21.58 19.59 -2.91
N ALA A 15 21.14 18.36 -3.18
CA ALA A 15 20.30 18.01 -4.31
C ALA A 15 18.79 18.07 -4.00
N LYS A 16 18.38 18.39 -2.76
CA LYS A 16 16.98 18.34 -2.30
C LYS A 16 16.26 17.05 -2.72
N THR A 17 16.96 15.92 -2.59
CA THR A 17 16.51 14.63 -3.13
C THR A 17 16.47 13.56 -2.04
N VAL A 18 15.44 12.73 -2.02
CA VAL A 18 15.38 11.53 -1.17
C VAL A 18 15.20 10.26 -2.01
N TYR A 19 15.98 9.23 -1.71
CA TYR A 19 15.81 7.87 -2.25
C TYR A 19 15.07 7.03 -1.22
N THR A 20 14.01 6.36 -1.64
CA THR A 20 13.06 5.75 -0.69
C THR A 20 13.12 4.23 -0.64
N GLY A 21 13.79 3.60 -1.61
CA GLY A 21 13.58 2.18 -1.89
C GLY A 21 12.09 1.88 -2.08
N ASP A 22 11.69 0.66 -1.74
CA ASP A 22 10.31 0.17 -1.91
C ASP A 22 9.33 0.72 -0.87
N ILE A 23 9.61 1.86 -0.25
CA ILE A 23 8.61 2.64 0.49
C ILE A 23 7.69 3.41 -0.48
N LEU A 24 8.06 3.61 -1.75
CA LEU A 24 7.18 4.24 -2.73
C LEU A 24 7.01 3.41 -4.00
N PHE A 25 5.74 3.26 -4.37
CA PHE A 25 5.26 2.71 -5.62
C PHE A 25 4.42 3.79 -6.29
N ILE A 26 4.92 4.34 -7.40
CA ILE A 26 4.25 5.43 -8.12
C ILE A 26 3.49 4.86 -9.33
N GLY A 27 2.18 5.08 -9.36
CA GLY A 27 1.28 4.59 -10.42
C GLY A 27 0.81 3.14 -10.24
N GLY A 28 1.10 2.52 -9.10
CA GLY A 28 0.70 1.15 -8.80
C GLY A 28 0.44 0.97 -7.30
N THR A 29 -0.42 0.03 -6.95
CA THR A 29 -0.72 -0.23 -5.54
C THR A 29 0.48 -0.87 -4.82
N PRO A 30 0.91 -0.36 -3.65
CA PRO A 30 1.96 -1.00 -2.85
C PRO A 30 1.55 -2.39 -2.37
N ILE A 31 2.54 -3.26 -2.11
CA ILE A 31 2.33 -4.56 -1.45
C ILE A 31 2.98 -4.57 -0.07
N VAL A 32 2.15 -4.70 0.97
CA VAL A 32 2.58 -4.55 2.38
C VAL A 32 2.75 -5.92 3.02
N TRP A 33 3.90 -6.55 2.81
CA TRP A 33 4.18 -7.88 3.38
C TRP A 33 4.49 -7.87 4.86
N ALA A 34 5.24 -6.87 5.35
CA ALA A 34 5.66 -6.79 6.75
C ALA A 34 4.57 -6.14 7.61
N GLY A 35 4.19 -4.91 7.25
CA GLY A 35 3.23 -4.10 8.00
C GLY A 35 3.72 -3.74 9.41
N PRO A 36 2.86 -3.13 10.25
CA PRO A 36 1.53 -2.63 9.89
C PRO A 36 1.59 -1.46 8.90
N LEU A 37 0.47 -1.18 8.23
CA LEU A 37 0.36 -0.07 7.27
C LEU A 37 0.68 1.29 7.90
N SER A 38 0.34 1.47 9.18
CA SER A 38 0.60 2.70 9.94
C SER A 38 2.09 3.08 10.01
N ASN A 39 3.00 2.10 10.04
CA ASN A 39 4.44 2.39 9.98
C ASN A 39 4.84 2.97 8.62
N TRP A 40 4.21 2.50 7.55
CA TRP A 40 4.46 2.98 6.20
C TRP A 40 3.87 4.38 6.00
N VAL A 41 2.67 4.64 6.53
CA VAL A 41 2.10 6.00 6.61
C VAL A 41 3.06 6.96 7.32
N ALA A 42 3.61 6.57 8.47
CA ALA A 42 4.58 7.39 9.20
C ALA A 42 5.88 7.63 8.41
N ALA A 43 6.34 6.66 7.62
CA ALA A 43 7.47 6.86 6.71
C ALA A 43 7.16 7.89 5.61
N CYS A 44 5.94 7.87 5.06
CA CYS A 44 5.48 8.89 4.13
C CYS A 44 5.42 10.28 4.77
N ASP A 45 4.87 10.39 5.99
CA ASP A 45 4.79 11.66 6.72
C ASP A 45 6.19 12.24 7.00
N LEU A 46 7.15 11.40 7.39
CA LEU A 46 8.54 11.80 7.55
C LEU A 46 9.13 12.40 6.26
N MET A 47 8.87 11.80 5.10
CA MET A 47 9.33 12.33 3.80
C MET A 47 8.65 13.67 3.45
N LEU A 48 7.37 13.84 3.81
CA LEU A 48 6.63 15.08 3.57
C LEU A 48 7.18 16.26 4.38
N GLU A 49 7.81 16.00 5.53
CA GLU A 49 8.45 17.00 6.38
C GLU A 49 9.85 17.42 5.88
N MET A 50 10.52 16.63 5.04
CA MET A 50 11.88 16.93 4.54
C MET A 50 11.88 18.11 3.55
N ASP A 51 12.97 18.89 3.48
CA ASP A 51 13.18 19.90 2.42
C ASP A 51 13.68 19.24 1.12
N VAL A 52 12.77 18.53 0.44
CA VAL A 52 13.03 17.84 -0.83
C VAL A 52 12.09 18.29 -1.93
N ASP A 53 12.64 18.43 -3.14
CA ASP A 53 11.92 18.72 -4.38
C ASP A 53 11.78 17.45 -5.25
N THR A 54 12.71 16.50 -5.12
CA THR A 54 12.72 15.24 -5.89
C THR A 54 12.69 14.03 -4.98
N VAL A 55 11.86 13.06 -5.35
CA VAL A 55 11.72 11.79 -4.66
C VAL A 55 11.98 10.66 -5.66
N VAL A 56 12.93 9.79 -5.33
CA VAL A 56 13.30 8.63 -6.14
C VAL A 56 12.66 7.38 -5.52
N PRO A 57 11.56 6.87 -6.10
CA PRO A 57 10.87 5.69 -5.58
C PRO A 57 11.62 4.40 -5.91
N GLY A 58 11.26 3.31 -5.25
CA GLY A 58 11.69 1.96 -5.64
C GLY A 58 10.98 1.48 -6.92
N HIS A 59 9.71 1.88 -7.08
CA HIS A 59 8.90 1.54 -8.24
C HIS A 59 8.19 2.76 -8.85
N GLY A 60 8.13 2.79 -10.18
CA GLY A 60 7.47 3.86 -10.94
C GLY A 60 8.40 5.01 -11.32
N PRO A 61 7.85 6.08 -11.93
CA PRO A 61 8.63 7.25 -12.33
C PRO A 61 9.10 8.08 -11.14
N LEU A 62 10.10 8.94 -11.37
CA LEU A 62 10.46 10.00 -10.43
C LEU A 62 9.24 10.84 -10.06
N THR A 63 9.18 11.27 -8.81
CA THR A 63 8.06 12.05 -8.27
C THR A 63 8.55 13.14 -7.34
N ASP A 64 7.62 13.80 -6.67
CA ASP A 64 7.82 14.80 -5.65
C ASP A 64 6.93 14.48 -4.42
N LYS A 65 6.71 15.48 -3.57
CA LYS A 65 5.83 15.32 -2.40
C LYS A 65 4.38 14.99 -2.76
N ALA A 66 3.90 15.24 -3.98
CA ALA A 66 2.56 14.85 -4.39
C ALA A 66 2.44 13.33 -4.46
N GLY A 67 3.37 12.62 -5.12
CA GLY A 67 3.35 11.15 -5.17
C GLY A 67 3.48 10.51 -3.78
N VAL A 68 4.26 11.12 -2.87
CA VAL A 68 4.32 10.68 -1.46
C VAL A 68 2.95 10.77 -0.77
N ARG A 69 2.21 11.87 -0.99
CA ARG A 69 0.86 12.04 -0.42
C ARG A 69 -0.11 11.02 -1.00
N GLU A 70 -0.05 10.74 -2.30
CA GLU A 70 -0.94 9.76 -2.92
C GLU A 70 -0.74 8.36 -2.32
N VAL A 71 0.51 7.91 -2.16
CA VAL A 71 0.81 6.62 -1.52
C VAL A 71 0.38 6.60 -0.06
N ARG A 72 0.62 7.68 0.70
CA ARG A 72 0.15 7.80 2.09
C ARG A 72 -1.37 7.69 2.18
N ASP A 73 -2.08 8.40 1.31
CA ASP A 73 -3.54 8.46 1.32
C ASP A 73 -4.17 7.13 0.91
N TYR A 74 -3.55 6.41 -0.04
CA TYR A 74 -3.90 5.03 -0.35
C TYR A 74 -3.76 4.12 0.87
N LEU A 75 -2.61 4.15 1.55
CA LEU A 75 -2.36 3.29 2.71
C LEU A 75 -3.34 3.59 3.86
N ALA A 76 -3.61 4.87 4.14
CA ALA A 76 -4.56 5.28 5.16
C ALA A 76 -6.01 4.87 4.81
N PHE A 77 -6.38 4.94 3.53
CA PHE A 77 -7.67 4.47 3.04
C PHE A 77 -7.82 2.96 3.27
N VAL A 78 -6.84 2.15 2.84
CA VAL A 78 -6.89 0.69 3.01
C VAL A 78 -6.95 0.30 4.49
N ASP A 79 -6.14 0.94 5.34
CA ASP A 79 -6.14 0.71 6.79
C ASP A 79 -7.53 0.96 7.40
N THR A 80 -8.13 2.11 7.08
CA THR A 80 -9.47 2.50 7.56
C THR A 80 -10.55 1.54 7.07
N GLU A 81 -10.57 1.24 5.77
CA GLU A 81 -11.60 0.41 5.15
C GLU A 81 -11.51 -1.06 5.60
N ALA A 82 -10.30 -1.59 5.76
CA ALA A 82 -10.07 -2.95 6.23
C ALA A 82 -10.45 -3.10 7.71
N ALA A 83 -10.04 -2.16 8.56
CA ALA A 83 -10.41 -2.15 9.98
C ALA A 83 -11.94 -2.09 10.17
N GLY A 84 -12.62 -1.26 9.37
CA GLY A 84 -14.09 -1.17 9.40
C GLY A 84 -14.79 -2.49 9.04
N ARG A 85 -14.30 -3.20 8.01
CA ARG A 85 -14.86 -4.49 7.59
C ARG A 85 -14.55 -5.61 8.58
N GLN A 86 -13.37 -5.61 9.18
CA GLN A 86 -13.03 -6.55 10.23
C GLN A 86 -13.94 -6.36 11.46
N ALA A 87 -14.15 -5.10 11.88
CA ALA A 87 -15.06 -4.78 12.98
C ALA A 87 -16.52 -5.19 12.70
N ALA A 88 -16.90 -5.26 11.41
CA ALA A 88 -18.19 -5.78 10.97
C ALA A 88 -18.24 -7.32 10.85
N GLY A 89 -17.14 -8.02 11.13
CA GLY A 89 -17.05 -9.48 11.08
C GLY A 89 -16.95 -10.06 9.66
N ILE A 90 -16.53 -9.27 8.67
CA ILE A 90 -16.35 -9.71 7.29
C ILE A 90 -15.01 -10.47 7.19
N ASP A 91 -14.97 -11.54 6.38
CA ASP A 91 -13.72 -12.27 6.12
C ASP A 91 -12.69 -11.39 5.39
N ALA A 92 -11.40 -11.60 5.65
CA ALA A 92 -10.33 -10.78 5.07
C ALA A 92 -10.33 -10.78 3.54
N PHE A 93 -10.63 -11.92 2.89
CA PHE A 93 -10.63 -11.98 1.44
C PHE A 93 -11.88 -11.35 0.83
N ASP A 94 -13.04 -11.53 1.47
CA ASP A 94 -14.27 -10.82 1.08
C ASP A 94 -14.09 -9.30 1.24
N ALA A 95 -13.46 -8.85 2.33
CA ALA A 95 -13.13 -7.46 2.52
C ALA A 95 -12.15 -6.94 1.45
N ALA A 96 -11.15 -7.73 1.06
CA ALA A 96 -10.23 -7.39 -0.01
C ALA A 96 -10.94 -7.24 -1.37
N ARG A 97 -11.92 -8.11 -1.68
CA ARG A 97 -12.76 -7.98 -2.88
C ARG A 97 -13.55 -6.67 -2.88
N ASP A 98 -14.21 -6.37 -1.76
CA ASP A 98 -15.03 -5.17 -1.62
C ASP A 98 -14.18 -3.88 -1.72
N ILE A 99 -13.03 -3.86 -1.04
CA ILE A 99 -12.12 -2.71 -1.08
C ILE A 99 -11.48 -2.57 -2.45
N GLY A 100 -11.09 -3.66 -3.10
CA GLY A 100 -10.56 -3.65 -4.46
C GLY A 100 -11.55 -3.03 -5.45
N ALA A 101 -12.83 -3.40 -5.37
CA ALA A 101 -13.89 -2.81 -6.19
C ALA A 101 -14.08 -1.30 -5.90
N ALA A 102 -14.01 -0.89 -4.63
CA ALA A 102 -14.10 0.52 -4.25
C ALA A 102 -12.91 1.33 -4.78
N LEU A 103 -11.68 0.79 -4.70
CA LEU A 103 -10.47 1.40 -5.24
C LEU A 103 -10.55 1.59 -6.76
N ALA A 104 -11.02 0.57 -7.49
CA ALA A 104 -11.18 0.63 -8.94
C ALA A 104 -12.20 1.68 -9.39
N ALA A 105 -13.16 2.03 -8.52
CA ALA A 105 -14.17 3.07 -8.77
C ALA A 105 -13.76 4.47 -8.25
N ASP A 106 -12.69 4.57 -7.46
CA ASP A 106 -12.24 5.84 -6.87
C ASP A 106 -11.41 6.62 -7.88
N GLU A 107 -11.83 7.84 -8.24
CA GLU A 107 -11.11 8.68 -9.21
C GLU A 107 -9.64 8.93 -8.83
N ARG A 108 -9.29 8.85 -7.54
CA ARG A 108 -7.91 9.04 -7.05
C ARG A 108 -6.99 7.87 -7.37
N PHE A 109 -7.53 6.65 -7.40
CA PHE A 109 -6.74 5.41 -7.49
C PHE A 109 -7.08 4.55 -8.69
N SER A 110 -8.20 4.81 -9.37
CA SER A 110 -8.71 4.05 -10.52
C SER A 110 -7.75 4.00 -11.71
N SER A 111 -6.71 4.84 -11.75
CA SER A 111 -5.66 4.80 -12.77
C SER A 111 -4.43 3.95 -12.38
N TRP A 112 -4.38 3.43 -11.17
CA TRP A 112 -3.24 2.66 -10.66
C TRP A 112 -3.29 1.20 -11.11
N GLY A 113 -2.14 0.55 -11.17
CA GLY A 113 -2.02 -0.88 -11.46
C GLY A 113 -2.03 -1.80 -10.23
N GLU A 114 -2.04 -3.10 -10.52
CA GLU A 114 -1.79 -4.20 -9.59
C GLU A 114 -2.75 -4.31 -8.40
N PHE A 115 -4.03 -3.97 -8.60
CA PHE A 115 -5.06 -3.95 -7.55
C PHE A 115 -5.15 -5.25 -6.75
N GLY A 116 -4.76 -6.39 -7.34
CA GLY A 116 -4.74 -7.67 -6.67
C GLY A 116 -3.95 -7.67 -5.35
N ARG A 117 -2.93 -6.81 -5.24
CA ARG A 117 -2.12 -6.61 -4.01
C ARG A 117 -2.95 -6.23 -2.79
N ILE A 118 -4.17 -5.73 -2.98
CA ILE A 118 -5.11 -5.44 -1.90
C ILE A 118 -5.39 -6.67 -1.02
N ALA A 119 -5.32 -7.89 -1.56
CA ALA A 119 -5.45 -9.12 -0.79
C ALA A 119 -4.44 -9.20 0.37
N VAL A 120 -3.17 -8.87 0.09
CA VAL A 120 -2.09 -8.88 1.08
C VAL A 120 -2.22 -7.70 2.04
N ASN A 121 -2.58 -6.52 1.52
CA ASN A 121 -2.68 -5.32 2.35
C ASN A 121 -3.81 -5.44 3.38
N VAL A 122 -4.99 -5.95 2.97
CA VAL A 122 -6.12 -6.18 3.87
C VAL A 122 -5.80 -7.27 4.90
N ASP A 123 -5.22 -8.40 4.49
CA ASP A 123 -4.78 -9.44 5.43
C ASP A 123 -3.78 -8.91 6.47
N THR A 124 -2.89 -8.01 6.04
CA THR A 124 -1.91 -7.37 6.92
C THR A 124 -2.56 -6.46 7.96
N VAL A 125 -3.62 -5.74 7.59
CA VAL A 125 -4.42 -4.99 8.57
C VAL A 125 -5.10 -5.96 9.53
N TYR A 126 -5.73 -7.02 9.03
CA TYR A 126 -6.45 -8.00 9.86
C TYR A 126 -5.55 -8.64 10.92
N ARG A 127 -4.36 -9.12 10.53
CA ARG A 127 -3.40 -9.71 11.48
C ARG A 127 -2.83 -8.70 12.48
N SER A 128 -2.77 -7.43 12.11
CA SER A 128 -2.28 -6.37 13.01
C SER A 128 -3.30 -6.02 14.10
N LEU A 129 -4.58 -6.22 13.81
CA LEU A 129 -5.70 -5.93 14.72
C LEU A 129 -6.12 -7.14 15.56
N ASP A 130 -5.99 -8.36 15.01
CA ASP A 130 -6.32 -9.60 15.71
C ASP A 130 -5.15 -10.59 15.70
N PRO A 131 -4.48 -10.83 16.86
CA PRO A 131 -3.43 -11.82 16.98
C PRO A 131 -3.87 -13.28 16.70
N GLN A 132 -5.17 -13.56 16.69
CA GLN A 132 -5.73 -14.88 16.35
C GLN A 132 -6.03 -15.04 14.86
N HIS A 133 -5.99 -13.96 14.08
CA HIS A 133 -6.16 -14.01 12.63
C HIS A 133 -5.07 -14.89 12.00
N THR A 134 -5.49 -15.84 11.18
CA THR A 134 -4.57 -16.74 10.49
C THR A 134 -4.35 -16.25 9.06
N THR A 135 -3.18 -15.67 8.81
CA THR A 135 -2.75 -15.27 7.48
C THR A 135 -2.58 -16.52 6.58
N PRO A 136 -3.16 -16.52 5.36
CA PRO A 136 -2.88 -17.53 4.35
C PRO A 136 -1.39 -17.63 4.02
N ASP A 137 -0.94 -18.81 3.60
CA ASP A 137 0.44 -18.96 3.13
C ASP A 137 0.70 -18.12 1.86
N VAL A 138 1.99 -17.95 1.54
CA VAL A 138 2.41 -17.10 0.43
C VAL A 138 1.85 -17.55 -0.93
N VAL A 139 1.67 -18.86 -1.15
CA VAL A 139 1.13 -19.39 -2.41
C VAL A 139 -0.34 -19.03 -2.54
N GLU A 140 -1.09 -19.16 -1.44
CA GLU A 140 -2.48 -18.75 -1.38
C GLU A 140 -2.65 -17.23 -1.51
N GLN A 141 -1.77 -16.44 -0.90
CA GLN A 141 -1.76 -14.98 -1.10
C GLN A 141 -1.56 -14.63 -2.58
N PHE A 142 -0.62 -15.28 -3.28
CA PHE A 142 -0.45 -15.08 -4.72
C PHE A 142 -1.68 -15.49 -5.54
N ARG A 143 -2.34 -16.60 -5.18
CA ARG A 143 -3.59 -17.02 -5.84
C ARG A 143 -4.67 -15.95 -5.68
N ARG A 144 -4.85 -15.45 -4.46
CA ARG A 144 -5.84 -14.41 -4.14
C ARG A 144 -5.55 -13.10 -4.87
N MET A 145 -4.29 -12.68 -4.93
CA MET A 145 -3.90 -11.51 -5.72
C MET A 145 -4.26 -11.69 -7.20
N ALA A 146 -3.94 -12.84 -7.79
CA ALA A 146 -4.27 -13.13 -9.19
C ALA A 146 -5.79 -13.17 -9.45
N GLU A 147 -6.57 -13.71 -8.53
CA GLU A 147 -8.04 -13.72 -8.62
C GLU A 147 -8.59 -12.29 -8.66
N LEU A 148 -8.16 -11.44 -7.72
CA LEU A 148 -8.61 -10.04 -7.66
C LEU A 148 -8.15 -9.20 -8.85
N GLU A 149 -6.94 -9.43 -9.34
CA GLU A 149 -6.41 -8.76 -10.52
C GLU A 149 -7.30 -9.06 -11.74
N SER A 150 -7.65 -10.34 -11.94
CA SER A 150 -8.49 -10.77 -13.07
C SER A 150 -9.94 -10.24 -13.00
N ALA A 151 -10.40 -9.90 -11.79
CA ALA A 151 -11.76 -9.43 -11.54
C ALA A 151 -11.92 -7.91 -11.71
N THR A 152 -10.82 -7.15 -11.80
CA THR A 152 -10.82 -5.69 -11.96
C THR A 152 -10.63 -5.34 -13.44
N PRO A 153 -11.68 -5.03 -14.23
CA PRO A 153 -11.53 -4.79 -15.65
C PRO A 153 -10.97 -3.38 -15.91
N GLY A 154 -9.94 -3.27 -16.76
CA GLY A 154 -9.56 -1.97 -17.35
C GLY A 154 -8.09 -1.57 -17.24
N HIS A 155 -7.23 -2.39 -16.62
CA HIS A 155 -5.80 -2.13 -16.57
C HIS A 155 -5.00 -3.19 -17.33
N PRO A 156 -4.02 -2.78 -18.16
CA PRO A 156 -3.21 -3.68 -18.97
C PRO A 156 -2.31 -4.60 -18.16
#